data_AF-Q9U310-F1
#
_entry.id   AF-Q9U310-F1
#
_cell.length_a   1.000
_cell.length_b   1.000
_cell.length_c   1.000
_cell.angle_alpha   90.00
_cell.angle_beta   90.00
_cell.angle_gamma   90.00
#
_symmetry.space_group_name_H-M   'P 1'
#
loop_
_entity.id
_entity.type
_entity.pdbx_description
1 polymer ?
#
loop_
_entity_poly.entity_id
_entity_poly.type
_entity_poly.pdbx_seq_one_letter_code
_entity_poly.pdbx_strand_id
1 'polypeptide(L)'
;MQEESYYNLTVGDTHDRLHNFQITVDTDYRNFVQLVNTMRSPNIAQQDRAFLQLQQLGLQHPDYIRKARVPETMRQFAEGAAGKRRIRSCHGTYLHWYDEGLKVDMKSGEAGTCENWIIEDWNEKVVFRAVDPRGKYLRACLGSNQLTLVYIPEPTELWSPFENGNGTWSFLSSNGTWLSAHEDGQVCTVKDRQACEEFLLESW
;
A
#
# COMPACT_ATOMS: atom_id res chain seq x y z
N MET A 1 -69.04 9.24 -14.39
CA MET A 1 -69.02 8.91 -12.95
C MET A 1 -67.69 8.25 -12.68
N GLN A 2 -66.70 9.03 -12.24
CA GLN A 2 -65.43 8.53 -11.72
C GLN A 2 -65.17 9.34 -10.45
N GLU A 3 -65.04 8.64 -9.34
CA GLU A 3 -64.86 9.18 -7.99
C GLU A 3 -63.42 9.67 -7.83
N GLU A 4 -63.23 10.95 -7.52
CA GLU A 4 -61.96 11.53 -7.11
C GLU A 4 -61.72 11.21 -5.62
N SER A 5 -60.89 10.21 -5.33
CA SER A 5 -60.45 9.92 -3.96
C SER A 5 -59.40 10.94 -3.53
N TYR A 6 -59.81 11.96 -2.76
CA TYR A 6 -58.90 12.86 -2.08
C TYR A 6 -58.21 12.13 -0.91
N TYR A 7 -56.93 11.78 -1.09
CA TYR A 7 -56.07 11.33 0.00
C TYR A 7 -55.76 12.51 0.93
N ASN A 8 -56.49 12.60 2.05
CA ASN A 8 -56.13 13.46 3.17
C ASN A 8 -54.89 12.92 3.87
N LEU A 9 -53.71 13.30 3.40
CA LEU A 9 -52.47 13.13 4.17
C LEU A 9 -52.46 14.19 5.29
N THR A 10 -52.62 13.73 6.52
CA THR A 10 -52.53 14.56 7.72
C THR A 10 -51.14 15.18 7.84
N VAL A 11 -51.10 16.50 7.94
CA VAL A 11 -49.92 17.38 7.98
C VAL A 11 -48.88 17.01 9.07
N GLY A 12 -49.26 16.19 10.06
CA GLY A 12 -48.34 15.69 11.10
C GLY A 12 -47.22 14.79 10.57
N ASP A 13 -47.50 13.89 9.62
CA ASP A 13 -46.51 12.89 9.17
C ASP A 13 -45.44 13.46 8.24
N THR A 14 -45.71 14.58 7.59
CA THR A 14 -44.75 15.21 6.66
C THR A 14 -43.61 15.92 7.39
N HIS A 15 -43.85 16.46 8.59
CA HIS A 15 -42.82 17.22 9.30
C HIS A 15 -41.74 16.30 9.90
N ASP A 16 -42.14 15.19 10.52
CA ASP A 16 -41.20 14.20 11.06
C ASP A 16 -40.38 13.51 9.96
N ARG A 17 -40.98 13.26 8.79
CA ARG A 17 -40.25 12.70 7.64
C ARG A 17 -39.21 13.66 7.07
N LEU A 18 -39.52 14.95 6.96
CA LEU A 18 -38.57 15.95 6.47
C LEU A 18 -37.41 16.18 7.45
N HIS A 19 -37.70 16.22 8.75
CA HIS A 19 -36.65 16.30 9.78
C HIS A 19 -35.74 15.07 9.76
N ASN A 20 -36.30 13.86 9.70
CA ASN A 20 -35.50 12.63 9.59
C ASN A 20 -34.67 12.59 8.29
N PHE A 21 -35.21 13.06 7.15
CA PHE A 21 -34.47 13.11 5.89
C PHE A 21 -33.29 14.09 5.95
N GLN A 22 -33.48 15.31 6.48
CA GLN A 22 -32.39 16.28 6.65
C GLN A 22 -31.31 15.79 7.62
N ILE A 23 -31.69 15.14 8.73
CA ILE A 23 -30.73 14.54 9.67
C ILE A 23 -29.92 13.44 8.99
N THR A 24 -30.54 12.62 8.15
CA THR A 24 -29.84 11.54 7.43
C THR A 24 -28.80 12.11 6.46
N VAL A 25 -29.16 13.14 5.67
CA VAL A 25 -28.25 13.77 4.71
C VAL A 25 -27.06 14.46 5.39
N ASP A 26 -27.28 15.17 6.52
CA ASP A 26 -26.18 15.84 7.25
C ASP A 26 -25.26 14.81 7.93
N THR A 27 -25.83 13.73 8.49
CA THR A 27 -25.04 12.66 9.11
C THR A 27 -24.20 11.91 8.07
N ASP A 28 -24.77 11.57 6.91
CA ASP A 28 -24.05 10.90 5.83
C ASP A 28 -22.93 11.77 5.26
N TYR A 29 -23.17 13.08 5.10
CA TYR A 29 -22.15 14.00 4.62
C TYR A 29 -20.99 14.16 5.61
N ARG A 30 -21.26 14.30 6.91
CA ARG A 30 -20.20 14.38 7.92
C ARG A 30 -19.37 13.10 7.99
N ASN A 31 -20.03 11.94 7.95
CA ASN A 31 -19.36 10.64 7.90
C ASN A 31 -18.49 10.53 6.63
N PHE A 32 -19.01 10.94 5.47
CA PHE A 32 -18.25 10.98 4.23
C PHE A 32 -17.01 11.89 4.34
N VAL A 33 -17.16 13.12 4.82
CA VAL A 33 -16.03 14.06 4.98
C VAL A 33 -15.00 13.50 5.96
N GLN A 34 -15.44 12.90 7.07
CA GLN A 34 -14.53 12.25 8.02
C GLN A 34 -13.76 11.12 7.36
N LEU A 35 -14.45 10.23 6.62
CA LEU A 35 -13.82 9.13 5.90
C LEU A 35 -12.86 9.60 4.82
N VAL A 36 -13.21 10.64 4.05
CA VAL A 36 -12.32 11.27 3.07
C VAL A 36 -11.09 11.87 3.73
N ASN A 37 -11.23 12.50 4.89
CA ASN A 37 -10.09 12.99 5.66
C ASN A 37 -9.24 11.84 6.22
N THR A 38 -9.85 10.74 6.65
CA THR A 38 -9.15 9.52 7.05
C THR A 38 -8.41 8.86 5.88
N MET A 39 -8.94 8.91 4.65
CA MET A 39 -8.23 8.46 3.46
C MET A 39 -6.98 9.30 3.14
N ARG A 40 -6.87 10.52 3.68
CA ARG A 40 -5.67 11.36 3.60
C ARG A 40 -4.72 11.16 4.78
N SER A 41 -5.09 10.32 5.75
CA SER A 41 -4.21 9.97 6.86
C SER A 41 -2.93 9.32 6.33
N PRO A 42 -1.74 9.60 6.88
CA PRO A 42 -0.53 8.87 6.49
C PRO A 42 -0.59 7.38 6.91
N ASN A 43 -1.51 7.01 7.81
CA ASN A 43 -1.67 5.64 8.26
C ASN A 43 -2.48 4.83 7.25
N ILE A 44 -1.81 3.93 6.52
CA ILE A 44 -2.44 3.11 5.47
C ILE A 44 -3.56 2.22 6.02
N ALA A 45 -3.42 1.64 7.21
CA ALA A 45 -4.50 0.83 7.80
C ALA A 45 -5.77 1.66 8.06
N GLN A 46 -5.61 2.94 8.42
CA GLN A 46 -6.74 3.87 8.52
C GLN A 46 -7.31 4.19 7.14
N GLN A 47 -6.46 4.38 6.11
CA GLN A 47 -6.92 4.58 4.73
C GLN A 47 -7.74 3.38 4.24
N ASP A 48 -7.23 2.16 4.42
CA ASP A 48 -7.87 0.91 4.00
C ASP A 48 -9.21 0.71 4.73
N ARG A 49 -9.26 0.96 6.05
CA ARG A 49 -10.52 0.93 6.82
C ARG A 49 -11.51 1.98 6.34
N ALA A 50 -11.06 3.21 6.10
CA ALA A 50 -11.93 4.27 5.62
C ALA A 50 -12.49 3.96 4.24
N PHE A 51 -11.69 3.37 3.37
CA PHE A 51 -12.11 2.93 2.05
C PHE A 51 -13.15 1.80 2.12
N LEU A 52 -12.93 0.76 2.93
CA LEU A 52 -13.92 -0.29 3.16
C LEU A 52 -15.23 0.27 3.72
N GLN A 53 -15.15 1.23 4.63
CA GLN A 53 -16.34 1.88 5.18
C GLN A 53 -17.07 2.73 4.11
N LEU A 54 -16.36 3.42 3.23
CA LEU A 54 -16.97 4.12 2.08
C LEU A 54 -17.66 3.16 1.10
N GLN A 55 -17.07 1.97 0.86
CA GLN A 55 -17.71 0.93 0.04
C GLN A 55 -19.00 0.42 0.68
N GLN A 56 -18.98 0.17 2.00
CA GLN A 56 -20.16 -0.27 2.75
C GLN A 56 -21.28 0.78 2.75
N LEU A 57 -20.94 2.06 2.71
CA LEU A 57 -21.91 3.16 2.59
C LEU A 57 -22.47 3.33 1.16
N GLY A 58 -22.01 2.55 0.18
CA GLY A 58 -22.44 2.68 -1.22
C GLY A 58 -22.01 4.00 -1.89
N LEU A 59 -21.11 4.76 -1.25
CA LEU A 59 -20.61 6.04 -1.73
C LEU A 59 -19.52 5.81 -2.79
N GLN A 60 -19.92 5.22 -3.92
CA GLN A 60 -19.05 5.07 -5.09
C GLN A 60 -19.00 6.38 -5.86
N HIS A 61 -18.29 7.39 -5.36
CA HIS A 61 -17.86 8.52 -6.19
C HIS A 61 -16.41 8.27 -6.63
N PRO A 62 -16.18 7.49 -7.71
CA PRO A 62 -14.85 7.01 -8.09
C PRO A 62 -13.85 8.16 -8.28
N ASP A 63 -14.29 9.30 -8.81
CA ASP A 63 -13.41 10.45 -9.07
C ASP A 63 -12.86 11.09 -7.79
N TYR A 64 -13.68 11.16 -6.73
CA TYR A 64 -13.25 11.76 -5.46
C TYR A 64 -12.27 10.85 -4.72
N ILE A 65 -12.54 9.54 -4.71
CA ILE A 65 -11.63 8.55 -4.12
C ILE A 65 -10.29 8.55 -4.87
N ARG A 66 -10.31 8.62 -6.21
CA ARG A 66 -9.09 8.66 -7.03
C ARG A 66 -8.25 9.91 -6.79
N LYS A 67 -8.89 11.09 -6.66
CA LYS A 67 -8.18 12.35 -6.38
C LYS A 67 -7.75 12.50 -4.92
N ALA A 68 -8.48 11.89 -3.98
CA ALA A 68 -8.14 11.95 -2.56
C ALA A 68 -6.93 11.08 -2.19
N ARG A 69 -6.57 10.09 -3.02
CA ARG A 69 -5.32 9.33 -2.86
C ARG A 69 -4.16 10.19 -3.34
N VAL A 70 -3.59 10.92 -2.40
CA VAL A 70 -2.65 12.04 -2.59
C VAL A 70 -1.34 11.56 -3.25
N PRO A 71 -0.98 12.03 -4.47
CA PRO A 71 0.35 11.77 -5.08
C PRO A 71 1.51 12.13 -4.16
N GLU A 72 1.33 13.18 -3.35
CA GLU A 72 2.29 13.64 -2.34
C GLU A 72 2.66 12.56 -1.31
N THR A 73 1.76 11.61 -0.99
CA THR A 73 2.09 10.50 -0.07
C THR A 73 3.03 9.48 -0.70
N MET A 74 2.89 9.19 -2.00
CA MET A 74 3.76 8.20 -2.67
C MET A 74 5.18 8.73 -2.82
N ARG A 75 5.33 10.02 -3.13
CA ARG A 75 6.63 10.69 -3.14
C ARG A 75 7.29 10.65 -1.76
N GLN A 76 6.55 10.99 -0.70
CA GLN A 76 7.06 10.94 0.67
C GLN A 76 7.49 9.52 1.07
N PHE A 77 6.75 8.49 0.66
CA PHE A 77 7.14 7.10 0.91
C PHE A 77 8.41 6.71 0.15
N ALA A 78 8.55 7.12 -1.11
CA ALA A 78 9.77 6.87 -1.88
C ALA A 78 10.98 7.57 -1.24
N GLU A 79 10.86 8.85 -0.89
CA GLU A 79 11.89 9.63 -0.21
C GLU A 79 12.26 9.03 1.16
N GLY A 80 11.28 8.55 1.92
CA GLY A 80 11.49 7.91 3.23
C GLY A 80 12.18 6.54 3.14
N ALA A 81 11.81 5.73 2.15
CA ALA A 81 12.41 4.41 1.93
C ALA A 81 13.83 4.50 1.34
N ALA A 82 14.11 5.53 0.53
CA ALA A 82 15.38 5.68 -0.17
C ALA A 82 16.60 5.75 0.76
N GLY A 83 17.78 5.51 0.18
CA GLY A 83 19.08 5.59 0.82
C GLY A 83 19.80 4.25 0.97
N LYS A 84 20.88 4.25 1.77
CA LYS A 84 21.65 3.05 2.11
C LYS A 84 20.92 2.27 3.20
N ARG A 85 20.33 1.13 2.84
CA ARG A 85 19.48 0.33 3.71
C ARG A 85 19.91 -1.14 3.79
N ARG A 86 19.67 -1.75 4.93
CA ARG A 86 19.48 -3.19 5.09
C ARG A 86 17.99 -3.43 5.25
N ILE A 87 17.46 -4.44 4.59
CA ILE A 87 16.04 -4.74 4.55
C ILE A 87 15.82 -5.99 5.38
N ARG A 88 15.25 -5.82 6.58
CA ARG A 88 15.11 -6.89 7.57
C ARG A 88 13.65 -7.32 7.68
N SER A 89 13.38 -8.61 7.60
CA SER A 89 12.05 -9.18 7.77
C SER A 89 11.59 -9.20 9.23
N CYS A 90 10.31 -9.49 9.45
CA CYS A 90 9.76 -9.77 10.77
C CYS A 90 10.39 -11.01 11.46
N HIS A 91 11.02 -11.90 10.70
CA HIS A 91 11.74 -13.08 11.20
C HIS A 91 13.18 -12.77 11.64
N GLY A 92 13.62 -11.52 11.51
CA GLY A 92 14.99 -11.12 11.86
C GLY A 92 16.04 -11.56 10.83
N THR A 93 15.62 -11.91 9.62
CA THR A 93 16.49 -12.22 8.47
C THR A 93 16.62 -11.01 7.55
N TYR A 94 17.71 -10.92 6.79
CA TYR A 94 17.99 -9.80 5.88
C TYR A 94 17.89 -10.22 4.42
N LEU A 95 17.33 -9.34 3.58
CA LEU A 95 17.34 -9.53 2.13
C LEU A 95 18.78 -9.60 1.64
N HIS A 96 19.14 -10.72 1.04
CA HIS A 96 20.50 -11.07 0.67
C HIS A 96 20.58 -11.35 -0.83
N TRP A 97 21.56 -10.77 -1.51
CA TRP A 97 21.81 -11.03 -2.92
C TRP A 97 23.04 -11.93 -3.10
N TYR A 98 22.99 -12.80 -4.11
CA TYR A 98 24.10 -13.64 -4.54
C TYR A 98 24.60 -13.19 -5.91
N ASP A 99 25.93 -13.07 -6.06
CA ASP A 99 26.54 -12.81 -7.38
C ASP A 99 26.29 -13.98 -8.33
N GLU A 100 26.56 -15.18 -7.83
CA GLU A 100 26.35 -16.44 -8.53
C GLU A 100 24.85 -16.71 -8.70
N GLY A 101 24.44 -16.97 -9.94
CA GLY A 101 23.06 -17.30 -10.27
C GLY A 101 22.06 -16.14 -10.19
N LEU A 102 22.50 -14.91 -9.88
CA LEU A 102 21.63 -13.73 -9.76
C LEU A 102 20.44 -13.98 -8.81
N LYS A 103 20.70 -14.73 -7.74
CA LYS A 103 19.70 -15.16 -6.76
C LYS A 103 19.52 -14.12 -5.66
N VAL A 104 18.32 -14.08 -5.09
CA VAL A 104 18.00 -13.35 -3.87
C VAL A 104 17.38 -14.33 -2.87
N ASP A 105 17.71 -14.16 -1.59
CA ASP A 105 17.18 -14.97 -0.48
C ASP A 105 17.14 -14.15 0.80
N MET A 106 16.70 -14.73 1.91
CA MET A 106 16.81 -14.14 3.24
C MET A 106 17.91 -14.84 4.05
N LYS A 107 18.82 -14.06 4.63
CA LYS A 107 19.91 -14.58 5.46
C LYS A 107 19.66 -14.31 6.95
N SER A 108 19.88 -15.32 7.78
CA SER A 108 19.86 -15.21 9.24
C SER A 108 21.21 -14.75 9.83
N GLY A 109 21.17 -14.21 11.04
CA GLY A 109 22.36 -13.77 11.77
C GLY A 109 22.82 -12.37 11.39
N GLU A 110 24.14 -12.15 11.39
CA GLU A 110 24.71 -10.82 11.14
C GLU A 110 24.70 -10.44 9.65
N ALA A 111 24.24 -9.22 9.37
CA ALA A 111 24.30 -8.61 8.05
C ALA A 111 25.75 -8.25 7.69
N GLY A 112 26.21 -8.73 6.55
CA GLY A 112 27.47 -8.35 5.90
C GLY A 112 27.23 -7.39 4.73
N THR A 113 28.06 -7.50 3.69
CA THR A 113 28.00 -6.61 2.51
C THR A 113 26.93 -7.01 1.50
N CYS A 114 26.55 -8.29 1.44
CA CYS A 114 25.55 -8.80 0.50
C CYS A 114 24.10 -8.51 0.94
N GLU A 115 23.93 -7.98 2.15
CA GLU A 115 22.65 -7.55 2.72
C GLU A 115 22.50 -6.02 2.68
N ASN A 116 23.52 -5.33 2.16
CA ASN A 116 23.51 -3.90 1.96
C ASN A 116 22.90 -3.58 0.59
N TRP A 117 21.88 -2.73 0.61
CA TRP A 117 21.18 -2.25 -0.58
C TRP A 117 21.20 -0.73 -0.61
N ILE A 118 21.12 -0.18 -1.82
CA ILE A 118 20.83 1.22 -2.08
C ILE A 118 19.42 1.26 -2.66
N ILE A 119 18.47 1.83 -1.91
CA ILE A 119 17.12 2.07 -2.39
C ILE A 119 17.12 3.44 -3.06
N GLU A 120 16.87 3.48 -4.36
CA GLU A 120 16.88 4.72 -5.15
C GLU A 120 15.46 5.18 -5.43
N ASP A 121 15.16 6.45 -5.18
CA ASP A 121 13.89 7.08 -5.57
C ASP A 121 13.88 7.35 -7.08
N TRP A 122 12.88 6.78 -7.75
CA TRP A 122 12.61 6.89 -9.17
C TRP A 122 11.20 7.44 -9.37
N ASN A 123 10.98 8.68 -8.92
CA ASN A 123 9.75 9.44 -9.10
C ASN A 123 8.53 8.71 -8.50
N GLU A 124 8.47 8.68 -7.16
CA GLU A 124 7.40 8.06 -6.35
C GLU A 124 7.43 6.52 -6.31
N LYS A 125 8.39 5.92 -6.99
CA LYS A 125 8.73 4.50 -6.93
C LYS A 125 10.16 4.34 -6.44
N VAL A 126 10.53 3.12 -6.10
CA VAL A 126 11.90 2.79 -5.76
C VAL A 126 12.41 1.60 -6.53
N VAL A 127 13.73 1.55 -6.72
CA VAL A 127 14.45 0.34 -7.12
C VAL A 127 15.41 -0.07 -6.01
N PHE A 128 15.61 -1.38 -5.85
CA PHE A 128 16.61 -1.91 -4.92
C PHE A 128 17.87 -2.25 -5.69
N ARG A 129 18.95 -1.49 -5.47
CA ARG A 129 20.26 -1.79 -6.05
C ARG A 129 21.17 -2.46 -5.03
N ALA A 130 21.64 -3.66 -5.35
CA ALA A 130 22.67 -4.35 -4.60
C ALA A 130 23.94 -3.51 -4.53
N VAL A 131 24.62 -3.51 -3.39
CA VAL A 131 25.97 -2.91 -3.23
C VAL A 131 27.02 -3.86 -3.83
N ASP A 132 26.87 -4.08 -5.13
CA ASP A 132 27.73 -4.87 -5.99
C ASP A 132 28.50 -3.91 -6.92
N PRO A 133 29.78 -4.19 -7.26
CA PRO A 133 30.53 -3.35 -8.19
C PRO A 133 29.88 -3.15 -9.56
N ARG A 134 29.01 -4.08 -10.00
CA ARG A 134 28.28 -3.97 -11.27
C ARG A 134 26.88 -3.37 -11.13
N GLY A 135 26.41 -3.12 -9.90
CA GLY A 135 25.13 -2.46 -9.62
C GLY A 135 23.92 -3.22 -10.16
N LYS A 136 23.52 -4.30 -9.49
CA LYS A 136 22.36 -5.11 -9.89
C LYS A 136 21.09 -4.69 -9.17
N TYR A 137 19.94 -4.87 -9.81
CA TYR A 137 18.64 -4.43 -9.33
C TYR A 137 17.70 -5.60 -9.06
N LEU A 138 16.92 -5.52 -7.97
CA LEU A 138 15.91 -6.51 -7.63
C LEU A 138 14.75 -6.51 -8.63
N ARG A 139 14.47 -7.67 -9.22
CA ARG A 139 13.37 -7.90 -10.15
C ARG A 139 12.36 -8.89 -9.56
N ALA A 140 11.09 -8.53 -9.61
CA ALA A 140 9.99 -9.48 -9.47
C ALA A 140 9.67 -10.09 -10.84
N CYS A 141 9.87 -11.39 -11.00
CA CYS A 141 9.64 -12.06 -12.28
C CYS A 141 8.16 -12.06 -12.66
N LEU A 142 7.83 -11.57 -13.86
CA LEU A 142 6.45 -11.58 -14.36
C LEU A 142 5.94 -13.02 -14.51
N GLY A 143 4.76 -13.31 -13.95
CA GLY A 143 4.12 -14.63 -14.05
C GLY A 143 4.67 -15.69 -13.09
N SER A 144 5.63 -15.37 -12.25
CA SER A 144 6.06 -16.22 -11.13
C SER A 144 6.09 -15.42 -9.83
N ASN A 145 6.27 -16.11 -8.70
CA ASN A 145 6.51 -15.47 -7.40
C ASN A 145 8.00 -15.27 -7.11
N GLN A 146 8.88 -15.55 -8.07
CA GLN A 146 10.32 -15.56 -7.84
C GLN A 146 10.92 -14.16 -7.96
N LEU A 147 12.00 -13.96 -7.22
CA LEU A 147 12.86 -12.78 -7.32
C LEU A 147 14.18 -13.15 -7.98
N THR A 148 14.72 -12.22 -8.75
CA THR A 148 16.06 -12.32 -9.35
C THR A 148 16.72 -10.94 -9.38
N LEU A 149 17.92 -10.88 -9.94
CA LEU A 149 18.67 -9.65 -10.14
C LEU A 149 18.87 -9.39 -11.62
N VAL A 150 18.85 -8.11 -12.01
CA VAL A 150 19.17 -7.66 -13.36
C VAL A 150 20.15 -6.52 -13.36
N TYR A 151 20.91 -6.36 -14.45
CA TYR A 151 21.92 -5.29 -14.55
C TYR A 151 21.33 -3.94 -14.95
N ILE A 152 20.21 -3.94 -15.66
CA ILE A 152 19.55 -2.73 -16.16
C ILE A 152 18.11 -2.80 -15.66
N PRO A 153 17.66 -1.86 -14.81
CA PRO A 153 16.29 -1.83 -14.35
C PRO A 153 15.39 -1.29 -15.45
N GLU A 154 14.29 -1.98 -15.69
CA GLU A 154 13.18 -1.55 -16.54
C GLU A 154 11.99 -1.15 -15.65
N PRO A 155 10.92 -0.55 -16.19
CA PRO A 155 9.76 -0.18 -15.38
C PRO A 155 9.15 -1.33 -14.56
N THR A 156 9.34 -2.59 -14.97
CA THR A 156 8.91 -3.78 -14.23
C THR A 156 9.67 -4.01 -12.91
N GLU A 157 10.86 -3.42 -12.76
CA GLU A 157 11.69 -3.49 -11.55
C GLU A 157 11.37 -2.40 -10.54
N LEU A 158 10.42 -1.53 -10.84
CA LEU A 158 9.98 -0.50 -9.91
C LEU A 158 9.07 -1.10 -8.83
N TRP A 159 9.27 -0.63 -7.61
CA TRP A 159 8.50 -1.00 -6.43
C TRP A 159 7.81 0.24 -5.87
N SER A 160 6.60 0.05 -5.36
CA SER A 160 5.86 1.08 -4.64
C SER A 160 6.07 0.86 -3.15
N PRO A 161 6.81 1.74 -2.45
CA PRO A 161 6.99 1.62 -1.01
C PRO A 161 5.76 2.12 -0.26
N PHE A 162 5.50 1.51 0.89
CA PHE A 162 4.37 1.84 1.76
C PHE A 162 4.81 1.74 3.22
N GLU A 163 4.72 2.83 3.99
CA GLU A 163 4.98 2.82 5.43
C GLU A 163 3.74 2.30 6.18
N ASN A 164 3.90 1.28 7.02
CA ASN A 164 2.80 0.59 7.70
C ASN A 164 2.33 1.28 8.99
N GLY A 165 2.91 2.45 9.34
CA GLY A 165 2.56 3.24 10.53
C GLY A 165 3.09 2.68 11.87
N ASN A 166 3.61 1.44 11.88
CA ASN A 166 4.36 0.83 12.97
C ASN A 166 5.89 0.95 12.78
N GLY A 167 6.33 1.77 11.82
CA GLY A 167 7.74 1.94 11.44
C GLY A 167 8.29 0.87 10.50
N THR A 168 7.48 -0.12 10.10
CA THR A 168 7.84 -1.08 9.04
C THR A 168 7.36 -0.58 7.68
N TRP A 169 7.88 -1.23 6.64
CA TRP A 169 7.64 -0.91 5.24
C TRP A 169 7.17 -2.14 4.49
N SER A 170 6.29 -1.95 3.51
CA SER A 170 5.90 -2.96 2.53
C SER A 170 6.21 -2.48 1.13
N PHE A 171 6.49 -3.41 0.21
CA PHE A 171 6.88 -3.07 -1.15
C PHE A 171 6.03 -3.83 -2.16
N LEU A 172 5.25 -3.08 -2.96
CA LEU A 172 4.42 -3.63 -4.02
C LEU A 172 5.17 -3.55 -5.35
N SER A 173 5.43 -4.70 -5.97
CA SER A 173 6.03 -4.78 -7.29
C SER A 173 5.14 -4.14 -8.35
N SER A 174 5.72 -3.79 -9.50
CA SER A 174 4.96 -3.35 -10.67
C SER A 174 4.01 -4.43 -11.23
N ASN A 175 4.19 -5.70 -10.83
CA ASN A 175 3.31 -6.81 -11.17
C ASN A 175 2.09 -6.92 -10.23
N GLY A 176 1.95 -6.04 -9.24
CA GLY A 176 0.84 -6.05 -8.30
C GLY A 176 0.96 -7.11 -7.20
N THR A 177 2.18 -7.55 -6.89
CA THR A 177 2.47 -8.51 -5.81
C THR A 177 3.43 -7.91 -4.79
N TRP A 178 3.26 -8.24 -3.51
CA TRP A 178 4.04 -7.74 -2.39
C TRP A 178 5.31 -8.56 -2.19
N LEU A 179 6.44 -7.90 -1.90
CA LEU A 179 7.66 -8.55 -1.44
C LEU A 179 7.36 -9.29 -0.13
N SER A 180 7.75 -10.57 -0.03
CA SER A 180 7.48 -11.43 1.12
C SER A 180 8.73 -12.20 1.53
N ALA A 181 8.99 -12.26 2.84
CA ALA A 181 10.07 -13.03 3.44
C ALA A 181 9.50 -14.11 4.36
N HIS A 182 9.91 -15.35 4.13
CA HIS A 182 9.49 -16.50 4.91
C HIS A 182 10.52 -16.88 5.98
N GLU A 183 10.05 -17.56 7.01
CA GLU A 183 10.87 -18.03 8.14
C GLU A 183 11.95 -19.04 7.71
N ASP A 184 11.70 -19.81 6.65
CA ASP A 184 12.64 -20.80 6.09
C ASP A 184 13.80 -20.17 5.30
N GLY A 185 13.85 -18.84 5.24
CA GLY A 185 14.85 -18.09 4.51
C GLY A 185 14.41 -17.71 3.11
N GLN A 186 13.30 -18.23 2.58
CA GLN A 186 12.88 -17.91 1.23
C GLN A 186 12.35 -16.48 1.10
N VAL A 187 12.61 -15.87 -0.06
CA VAL A 187 12.00 -14.59 -0.46
C VAL A 187 11.21 -14.78 -1.75
N CYS A 188 10.00 -14.23 -1.80
CA CYS A 188 9.14 -14.32 -2.97
C CYS A 188 8.23 -13.08 -3.09
N THR A 189 7.28 -13.10 -4.02
CA THR A 189 6.17 -12.15 -4.02
C THR A 189 4.81 -12.83 -3.86
N VAL A 190 3.91 -12.22 -3.09
CA VAL A 190 2.56 -12.74 -2.81
C VAL A 190 1.48 -11.72 -3.18
N LYS A 191 0.22 -12.15 -3.27
CA LYS A 191 -0.91 -11.25 -3.61
C LYS A 191 -1.38 -10.42 -2.43
N ASP A 192 -1.30 -10.97 -1.24
CA ASP A 192 -1.87 -10.39 -0.03
C ASP A 192 -0.77 -9.88 0.90
N ARG A 193 -0.94 -8.68 1.44
CA ARG A 193 -0.02 -8.09 2.42
C ARG A 193 -0.41 -8.53 3.82
N GLN A 194 0.49 -9.22 4.51
CA GLN A 194 0.40 -9.68 5.89
C GLN A 194 1.73 -9.37 6.60
N ALA A 195 2.01 -10.08 7.71
CA ALA A 195 3.20 -9.83 8.53
C ALA A 195 4.52 -10.18 7.83
N CYS A 196 4.52 -11.13 6.88
CA CYS A 196 5.72 -11.55 6.15
C CYS A 196 6.15 -10.55 5.08
N GLU A 197 5.29 -9.60 4.75
CA GLU A 197 5.50 -8.55 3.75
C GLU A 197 5.92 -7.22 4.41
N GLU A 198 6.12 -7.22 5.73
CA GLU A 198 6.61 -6.09 6.50
C GLU A 198 8.12 -6.19 6.75
N PHE A 199 8.81 -5.11 6.44
CA PHE A 199 10.26 -5.00 6.56
C PHE A 199 10.67 -3.78 7.39
N LEU A 200 11.67 -3.96 8.23
CA LEU A 200 12.38 -2.85 8.86
C LEU A 200 13.50 -2.37 7.92
N LEU A 201 13.61 -1.05 7.74
CA LEU A 201 14.68 -0.43 6.96
C LEU A 201 15.75 0.12 7.92
N GLU A 202 16.86 -0.58 8.03
CA GLU A 202 17.99 -0.20 8.87
C GLU A 202 19.05 0.54 8.05
N SER A 203 19.58 1.65 8.55
CA SER A 203 20.72 2.33 7.91
C SER A 203 22.03 1.56 8.14
N TRP A 204 22.98 1.66 7.21
CA TRP A 204 24.33 1.08 7.33
C TRP A 204 25.42 2.01 6.78
#